data_AF-A0A1D8GE79-F1
#
_entry.id   AF-A0A1D8GE79-F1
#
_cell.length_a   1.000
_cell.length_b   1.000
_cell.length_c   1.000
_cell.angle_alpha   90.00
_cell.angle_beta   90.00
_cell.angle_gamma   90.00
#
_symmetry.space_group_name_H-M   'P 1'
#
loop_
_entity.id
_entity.type
_entity.pdbx_description
1 polymer ?
#
loop_
_entity_poly.entity_id
_entity_poly.type
_entity_poly.pdbx_seq_one_letter_code
_entity_poly.pdbx_strand_id
1 'polypeptide(L)'
;MKSLEFKYPIMVFAKCGCTNQVPVTEMLLEEKGPDNYDLHYSLTCPVCNGQIEKSLSITEEAADFTSLFNVFKTIPALKDELSIIKFDMIKGKVKDGSLALYGKYSHLRFWDNVVQSDIIKIPYTIK
;
A
#
# COMPACT_ATOMS: atom_id res chain seq x y z
N MET A 1 12.36 17.36 1.87
CA MET A 1 11.31 16.41 2.30
C MET A 1 10.81 15.74 1.04
N LYS A 2 10.97 14.43 0.94
CA LYS A 2 10.64 13.67 -0.29
C LYS A 2 9.20 13.18 -0.19
N SER A 3 8.51 12.98 -1.30
CA SER A 3 7.18 12.35 -1.28
C SER A 3 7.19 11.03 -2.06
N LEU A 4 6.57 10.02 -1.46
CA LEU A 4 6.33 8.71 -2.05
C LEU A 4 4.96 8.72 -2.71
N GLU A 5 4.95 8.52 -4.03
CA GLU A 5 3.73 8.41 -4.83
C GLU A 5 3.54 6.97 -5.31
N PHE A 6 2.38 6.38 -5.04
CA PHE A 6 2.05 5.03 -5.52
C PHE A 6 1.71 5.06 -7.01
N LYS A 7 2.27 4.12 -7.77
CA LYS A 7 2.06 4.05 -9.22
C LYS A 7 1.03 3.02 -9.62
N TYR A 8 0.29 3.29 -10.70
CA TYR A 8 -0.43 2.26 -11.44
C TYR A 8 0.51 1.07 -11.73
N PRO A 9 0.05 -0.18 -11.56
CA PRO A 9 -1.33 -0.61 -11.31
C PRO A 9 -1.71 -0.74 -9.83
N ILE A 10 -1.07 -0.04 -8.89
CA ILE A 10 -1.42 -0.10 -7.48
C ILE A 10 -2.30 1.08 -7.06
N MET A 11 -3.32 0.78 -6.26
CA MET A 11 -4.13 1.75 -5.55
C MET A 11 -4.05 1.49 -4.05
N VAL A 12 -3.84 2.54 -3.27
CA VAL A 12 -3.72 2.47 -1.81
C VAL A 12 -4.83 3.30 -1.18
N PHE A 13 -5.51 2.75 -0.19
CA PHE A 13 -6.59 3.43 0.52
C PHE A 13 -6.41 3.33 2.04
N ALA A 14 -6.45 4.46 2.72
CA ALA A 14 -6.50 4.53 4.17
C ALA A 14 -7.92 4.19 4.68
N LYS A 15 -7.99 3.47 5.80
CA LYS A 15 -9.27 3.13 6.44
C LYS A 15 -9.68 4.24 7.40
N CYS A 16 -10.87 4.80 7.20
CA CYS A 16 -11.47 5.75 8.12
C CYS A 16 -12.25 5.03 9.23
N GLY A 17 -12.37 5.65 10.41
CA GLY A 17 -13.22 5.13 11.50
C GLY A 17 -14.70 5.01 11.15
N CYS A 18 -15.18 5.77 10.16
CA CYS A 18 -16.54 5.64 9.62
C CYS A 18 -16.70 4.49 8.61
N THR A 19 -15.72 3.59 8.50
CA THR A 19 -15.64 2.47 7.54
C THR A 19 -15.40 2.83 6.07
N ASN A 20 -15.40 4.13 5.73
CA ASN A 20 -15.04 4.59 4.40
C ASN A 20 -13.54 4.37 4.10
N GLN A 21 -13.21 4.25 2.81
CA GLN A 21 -11.85 4.13 2.30
C GLN A 21 -11.45 5.41 1.56
N VAL A 22 -10.33 6.01 1.95
CA VAL A 22 -9.86 7.28 1.38
C VAL A 22 -8.57 7.02 0.58
N PRO A 23 -8.49 7.40 -0.70
CA PRO A 23 -7.31 7.14 -1.51
C PRO A 23 -6.09 7.86 -0.93
N VAL A 24 -4.97 7.14 -0.83
CA VAL A 24 -3.66 7.69 -0.47
C VAL A 24 -2.86 7.87 -1.76
N THR A 25 -2.82 9.10 -2.27
CA THR A 25 -2.06 9.42 -3.49
C THR A 25 -0.58 9.62 -3.21
N GLU A 26 -0.26 10.15 -2.04
CA GLU A 26 1.10 10.42 -1.61
C GLU A 26 1.31 10.17 -0.12
N MET A 27 2.53 9.84 0.25
CA MET A 27 3.02 9.81 1.63
C MET A 27 4.31 10.62 1.71
N LEU A 28 4.47 11.44 2.73
CA LEU A 28 5.73 12.11 3.01
C LEU A 28 6.74 11.08 3.50
N LEU A 29 7.95 11.13 2.95
CA LEU A 29 9.06 10.26 3.32
C LEU A 29 10.13 11.08 4.05
N GLU A 30 10.43 10.65 5.27
CA GLU A 30 11.50 11.20 6.09
C GLU A 30 12.57 10.12 6.36
N GLU A 31 13.82 10.45 6.07
CA GLU A 31 14.98 9.56 6.32
C GLU A 31 15.53 9.89 7.72
N LYS A 32 15.35 8.99 8.69
CA LYS A 32 15.82 9.18 10.07
C LYS A 32 17.23 8.63 10.30
N GLY A 33 17.72 7.78 9.40
CA GLY A 33 19.02 7.14 9.44
C GLY A 33 19.26 6.23 8.25
N PRO A 34 20.40 5.53 8.17
CA PRO A 34 20.74 4.65 7.04
C PRO A 34 19.70 3.54 6.82
N ASP A 35 19.08 3.06 7.91
CA ASP A 35 18.15 1.92 7.88
C ASP A 35 16.80 2.23 8.52
N ASN A 36 16.42 3.50 8.58
CA ASN A 36 15.16 3.92 9.17
C ASN A 36 14.48 5.03 8.36
N TYR A 37 13.26 4.75 7.91
CA TYR A 37 12.40 5.69 7.21
C TYR A 37 11.08 5.84 7.95
N ASP A 38 10.60 7.07 8.07
CA ASP A 38 9.25 7.35 8.50
C ASP A 38 8.40 7.75 7.28
N LEU A 39 7.26 7.09 7.11
CA LEU A 39 6.21 7.48 6.16
C LEU A 39 5.08 8.17 6.89
N HIS A 40 4.69 9.35 6.44
CA HIS A 40 3.59 10.10 7.01
C HIS A 40 2.53 10.43 5.98
N TYR A 41 1.25 10.34 6.36
CA TYR A 41 0.16 10.87 5.54
C TYR A 41 -0.93 11.47 6.44
N SER A 42 -1.56 12.52 5.93
CA SER A 42 -2.69 13.19 6.55
C SER A 42 -3.77 13.43 5.50
N LEU A 43 -4.96 12.89 5.74
CA LEU A 43 -6.08 12.90 4.81
C LEU A 43 -7.37 13.27 5.55
N THR A 44 -8.27 13.98 4.88
CA THR A 44 -9.62 14.23 5.39
C THR A 44 -10.59 13.27 4.70
N CYS A 45 -11.38 12.54 5.49
CA CYS A 45 -12.42 11.67 4.93
C CYS A 45 -13.53 12.51 4.30
N PRO A 46 -13.86 12.32 3.01
CA PRO A 46 -14.88 13.12 2.33
C PRO A 46 -16.31 12.81 2.80
N VAL A 47 -16.51 11.74 3.57
CA VAL A 47 -17.84 11.29 4.03
C VAL A 47 -18.17 11.82 5.43
N CYS A 48 -17.23 11.68 6.37
CA CYS A 48 -17.46 12.08 7.77
C CYS A 48 -16.63 13.30 8.21
N ASN A 49 -15.82 13.89 7.32
CA ASN A 49 -14.86 14.95 7.59
C ASN A 49 -13.82 14.62 8.68
N GLY A 50 -13.71 13.34 9.08
CA GLY A 50 -12.72 12.89 10.04
C GLY A 50 -11.31 12.96 9.48
N GLN A 51 -10.37 13.46 10.30
CA GLN A 51 -8.95 13.48 9.97
C GLN A 51 -8.34 12.08 10.18
N ILE A 52 -7.60 11.62 9.18
CA ILE A 52 -6.85 10.36 9.20
C ILE A 52 -5.39 10.72 9.08
N GLU A 53 -4.67 10.57 10.19
CA GLU A 53 -3.25 10.88 10.27
C GLU A 53 -2.50 9.69 10.86
N LYS A 54 -1.45 9.25 10.16
CA LYS A 54 -0.58 8.19 10.64
C LYS A 54 0.86 8.45 10.22
N SER A 55 1.76 8.04 11.10
CA SER A 55 3.18 7.88 10.82
C SER A 55 3.54 6.40 10.94
N LEU A 56 4.30 5.90 9.98
CA LEU A 56 4.73 4.51 9.88
C LEU A 56 6.25 4.50 9.95
N SER A 57 6.80 3.89 11.00
CA SER A 57 8.24 3.70 11.09
C SER A 57 8.61 2.39 10.41
N ILE A 58 9.60 2.45 9.53
CA ILE A 58 10.07 1.33 8.72
C ILE A 58 11.56 1.16 8.95
N THR A 59 11.92 0.03 9.53
CA THR A 59 13.30 -0.38 9.77
C THR A 59 13.64 -1.61 8.93
N GLU A 60 14.80 -2.23 9.13
CA GLU A 60 15.14 -3.52 8.50
C GLU A 60 14.17 -4.65 8.86
N GLU A 61 13.54 -4.56 10.03
CA GLU A 61 12.49 -5.47 10.45
C GLU A 61 11.17 -5.19 9.71
N ALA A 62 10.50 -6.26 9.31
CA ALA A 62 9.26 -6.14 8.55
C ALA A 62 8.11 -5.63 9.44
N ALA A 63 7.66 -4.40 9.19
CA ALA A 63 6.46 -3.83 9.78
C ALA A 63 5.21 -4.25 8.99
N ASP A 64 4.11 -4.52 9.71
CA ASP A 64 2.81 -4.89 9.13
C ASP A 64 1.86 -3.69 9.12
N PHE A 65 1.32 -3.38 7.93
CA PHE A 65 0.42 -2.26 7.69
C PHE A 65 -0.98 -2.67 7.23
N THR A 66 -1.29 -3.97 7.29
CA THR A 66 -2.54 -4.54 6.79
C THR A 66 -3.78 -3.95 7.48
N SER A 67 -3.64 -3.55 8.75
CA SER A 67 -4.73 -2.91 9.50
C SER A 67 -4.98 -1.47 9.04
N LEU A 68 -3.97 -0.77 8.54
CA LEU A 68 -4.02 0.67 8.26
C LEU A 68 -4.53 0.98 6.84
N PHE A 69 -4.13 0.19 5.85
CA PHE A 69 -4.50 0.40 4.44
C PHE A 69 -5.17 -0.82 3.84
N ASN A 70 -5.96 -0.60 2.82
CA ASN A 70 -6.22 -1.60 1.79
C ASN A 70 -5.39 -1.24 0.56
N VAL A 71 -4.69 -2.22 0.01
CA VAL A 71 -3.92 -2.07 -1.22
C VAL A 71 -4.53 -2.98 -2.28
N PHE A 72 -4.73 -2.44 -3.46
CA PHE A 72 -5.30 -3.15 -4.59
C PHE A 72 -4.34 -3.12 -5.78
N LYS A 73 -4.21 -4.25 -6.46
CA LYS A 73 -3.60 -4.33 -7.78
C LYS A 73 -4.70 -4.33 -8.82
N THR A 74 -4.62 -3.40 -9.75
CA THR A 74 -5.42 -3.35 -10.95
C THR A 74 -4.88 -4.32 -11.98
N ILE A 75 -5.77 -5.11 -12.58
CA ILE A 75 -5.47 -5.95 -13.72
C ILE A 75 -6.12 -5.27 -14.93
N PRO A 76 -5.35 -4.82 -15.93
CA PRO A 76 -5.91 -4.37 -17.18
C PRO A 76 -6.73 -5.52 -17.78
N ALA A 77 -8.04 -5.35 -17.93
CA ALA A 77 -8.87 -6.31 -18.66
C ALA A 77 -8.98 -5.89 -20.13
N LEU A 78 -9.27 -6.86 -20.99
CA LEU A 78 -9.40 -6.68 -22.44
C LEU A 78 -10.75 -6.05 -22.86
N LYS A 79 -11.67 -5.86 -21.92
CA LYS A 79 -12.99 -5.23 -22.10
C LYS A 79 -13.14 -4.13 -21.06
N ASP A 80 -14.14 -3.25 -21.17
CA ASP A 80 -14.39 -2.07 -20.32
C ASP A 80 -14.59 -2.34 -18.82
N GLU A 81 -14.25 -3.54 -18.35
CA GLU A 81 -14.33 -3.99 -16.96
C GLU A 81 -12.97 -3.84 -16.27
N LEU A 82 -12.93 -3.13 -15.15
CA LEU A 82 -11.73 -3.06 -14.32
C LEU A 82 -11.71 -4.24 -13.34
N SER A 83 -10.72 -5.13 -13.47
CA SER A 83 -10.47 -6.16 -12.46
C SER A 83 -9.50 -5.64 -11.41
N ILE A 84 -9.87 -5.74 -10.13
CA ILE A 84 -8.99 -5.36 -9.01
C ILE A 84 -8.84 -6.53 -8.04
N ILE A 85 -7.62 -6.72 -7.54
CA ILE A 85 -7.30 -7.72 -6.52
C ILE A 85 -6.84 -7.00 -5.27
N LYS A 86 -7.52 -7.27 -4.15
CA LYS A 86 -7.10 -6.79 -2.83
C LYS A 86 -5.93 -7.61 -2.30
N PHE A 87 -4.97 -6.96 -1.66
CA PHE A 87 -3.91 -7.65 -0.93
C PHE A 87 -4.39 -8.12 0.44
N ASP A 88 -4.03 -9.34 0.78
CA ASP A 88 -4.33 -9.98 2.06
C ASP A 88 -3.42 -9.45 3.17
N MET A 89 -2.21 -9.04 2.82
CA MET A 89 -1.21 -8.52 3.75
C MET A 89 -0.39 -7.42 3.08
N ILE A 90 -0.03 -6.37 3.82
CA ILE A 90 0.85 -5.30 3.38
C ILE A 90 1.98 -5.14 4.40
N LYS A 91 3.22 -5.14 3.92
CA LYS A 91 4.40 -4.98 4.77
C LYS A 91 5.39 -4.00 4.17
N GLY A 92 6.18 -3.37 5.03
CA GLY A 92 7.33 -2.56 4.65
C GLY A 92 8.56 -2.96 5.44
N LYS A 93 9.73 -2.85 4.81
CA LYS A 93 11.02 -2.93 5.48
C LYS A 93 12.06 -2.13 4.70
N VAL A 94 13.17 -1.82 5.35
CA VAL A 94 14.39 -1.39 4.67
C VAL A 94 15.15 -2.62 4.22
N LYS A 95 15.60 -2.61 2.97
CA LYS A 95 16.45 -3.65 2.40
C LYS A 95 17.54 -2.98 1.58
N ASP A 96 18.80 -3.28 1.90
CA ASP A 96 19.96 -2.72 1.22
C ASP A 96 19.94 -1.18 1.22
N GLY A 97 19.63 -0.58 2.39
CA GLY A 97 19.49 0.87 2.58
C GLY A 97 18.30 1.53 1.89
N SER A 98 17.45 0.75 1.22
CA SER A 98 16.30 1.26 0.46
C SER A 98 14.97 0.80 1.05
N LEU A 99 13.98 1.68 1.07
CA LEU A 99 12.60 1.31 1.41
C LEU A 99 12.10 0.20 0.45
N ALA A 100 11.41 -0.78 0.99
CA ALA A 100 10.77 -1.84 0.24
C ALA A 100 9.36 -2.10 0.79
N LEU A 101 8.35 -1.76 -0.01
CA LEU A 101 6.95 -2.07 0.26
C LEU A 101 6.53 -3.28 -0.56
N TYR A 102 5.82 -4.22 0.06
CA TYR A 102 5.36 -5.44 -0.60
C TYR A 102 4.03 -5.90 -0.02
N GLY A 103 3.27 -6.63 -0.82
CA GLY A 103 2.01 -7.21 -0.39
C GLY A 103 1.89 -8.66 -0.80
N LYS A 104 1.11 -9.41 -0.02
CA LYS A 104 0.68 -10.76 -0.36
C LYS A 104 -0.74 -10.71 -0.90
N TYR A 105 -1.02 -11.44 -1.97
CA TYR A 105 -2.38 -11.66 -2.44
C TYR A 105 -2.57 -13.13 -2.78
N SER A 106 -3.82 -13.58 -2.67
CA SER A 106 -4.25 -14.91 -3.07
C SER A 106 -5.28 -14.81 -4.19
N HIS A 107 -5.20 -15.74 -5.15
CA HIS A 107 -6.17 -15.82 -6.25
C HIS A 107 -6.35 -17.27 -6.69
N LEU A 108 -7.54 -17.57 -7.20
CA LEU A 108 -7.83 -18.87 -7.80
C LEU A 108 -7.16 -18.95 -9.18
N ARG A 109 -6.35 -19.99 -9.41
CA ARG A 109 -5.86 -20.29 -10.75
C ARG A 109 -6.96 -20.91 -11.58
N PHE A 110 -7.22 -20.33 -12.74
CA PHE A 110 -8.32 -20.73 -13.61
C PHE A 110 -8.24 -22.17 -14.13
N TRP A 111 -7.03 -22.72 -14.28
CA TRP A 111 -6.81 -24.01 -14.94
C TRP A 111 -6.81 -25.23 -14.01
N ASP A 112 -6.65 -25.05 -12.69
CA ASP A 112 -6.53 -26.19 -11.77
C ASP A 112 -7.26 -26.02 -10.43
N ASN A 113 -8.06 -24.97 -10.25
CA ASN A 113 -8.81 -24.67 -9.03
C ASN A 113 -7.93 -24.58 -7.75
N VAL A 114 -6.62 -24.34 -7.90
CA VAL A 114 -5.71 -24.15 -6.77
C VAL A 114 -5.66 -22.67 -6.42
N VAL A 115 -5.70 -22.35 -5.12
CA VAL A 115 -5.45 -20.99 -4.62
C VAL A 115 -3.94 -20.76 -4.62
N GLN A 116 -3.46 -19.91 -5.54
CA GLN A 116 -2.07 -19.46 -5.55
C GLN A 116 -1.93 -18.24 -4.64
N SER A 117 -0.85 -18.21 -3.85
CA SER A 117 -0.46 -17.08 -3.02
C SER A 117 0.86 -16.52 -3.51
N ASP A 118 0.88 -15.23 -3.85
CA ASP A 118 2.08 -14.54 -4.34
C ASP A 118 2.44 -13.37 -3.44
N ILE A 119 3.72 -13.02 -3.40
CA ILE A 119 4.23 -11.77 -2.83
C ILE A 119 4.71 -10.88 -3.96
N ILE A 120 4.23 -9.65 -4.00
CA ILE A 120 4.62 -8.67 -5.01
C ILE A 120 5.10 -7.37 -4.37
N LYS A 121 6.10 -6.75 -5.01
CA LYS A 121 6.56 -5.41 -4.66
C LYS A 121 5.49 -4.40 -5.01
N ILE A 122 5.24 -3.45 -4.11
CA ILE A 122 4.37 -2.30 -4.35
C ILE A 122 5.21 -1.22 -5.05
N PRO A 123 5.01 -0.94 -6.34
CA PRO A 123 5.71 0.13 -7.03
C PRO A 123 5.33 1.51 -6.49
N TYR A 124 6.35 2.36 -6.33
CA TYR A 124 6.21 3.76 -5.99
C TYR A 124 7.32 4.58 -6.66
N THR A 125 7.16 5.90 -6.69
CA THR A 125 8.23 6.85 -7.01
C THR A 125 8.47 7.80 -5.87
N ILE A 126 9.72 8.27 -5.78
CA ILE A 126 10.12 9.31 -4.86
C ILE A 126 10.24 10.61 -5.66
N LYS A 127 9.49 11.63 -5.27
CA LYS A 127 9.58 13.01 -5.77
C LYS A 127 10.35 13.88 -4.79
#